data_AF-A0A7S0CF23-F1
#
_entry.id   AF-A0A7S0CF23-F1
#
_cell.length_a   1.000
_cell.length_b   1.000
_cell.length_c   1.000
_cell.angle_alpha   90.00
_cell.angle_beta   90.00
_cell.angle_gamma   90.00
#
_symmetry.space_group_name_H-M   'P 1'
#
loop_
_entity.id
_entity.type
_entity.pdbx_description
1 polymer ?
#
loop_
_entity_poly.entity_id
_entity_poly.type
_entity_poly.pdbx_seq_one_letter_code
_entity_poly.pdbx_strand_id
1 'polypeptide(L)'
;GFWKIMYVFRSHSSATKGFESDDDNIGTGENNNSKRRKIENNIFSLVGYTTLYYFHAPFKRPKPGLVVRICQMLILPPYQRCGHGKVMMEQIYNLIQKDDDKEIVVELNVEDPCVGFTLLRNRIDYEILKKKCEELLPERYRCTLVNISDDNECDEETLKKLFPVLPDTEGIKIASLMKVTKNQVHAAYELYKLNLGQRHFKIISLNKNSTGNDIVKQDKNSAAAQKQYRIMVKKRLMKTYAERIGSVNELSEKQRILNNLFDELLSAYCKVLHIES
;
A
#
# COMPACT_ATOMS: atom_id res chain seq x y z
N GLY A 1 -22.33 -11.34 -11.27
CA GLY A 1 -21.56 -10.60 -10.26
C GLY A 1 -22.52 -9.98 -9.28
N PHE A 2 -22.05 -9.55 -8.11
CA PHE A 2 -22.87 -8.90 -7.08
C PHE A 2 -22.11 -7.74 -6.44
N TRP A 3 -22.84 -6.86 -5.75
CA TRP A 3 -22.27 -5.69 -5.10
C TRP A 3 -22.25 -5.86 -3.58
N LYS A 4 -21.20 -5.35 -2.94
CA LYS A 4 -21.16 -5.06 -1.50
C LYS A 4 -20.76 -3.62 -1.30
N ILE A 5 -21.46 -2.93 -0.40
CA ILE A 5 -21.13 -1.56 -0.01
C ILE A 5 -20.70 -1.59 1.45
N MET A 6 -19.53 -1.04 1.73
CA MET A 6 -19.04 -0.91 3.10
C MET A 6 -19.10 0.56 3.51
N TYR A 7 -19.61 0.79 4.70
CA TYR A 7 -19.67 2.11 5.32
C TYR A 7 -18.71 2.14 6.51
N VAL A 8 -18.08 3.29 6.72
CA VAL A 8 -17.28 3.55 7.93
C VAL A 8 -18.01 4.61 8.73
N PHE A 9 -18.26 4.32 9.99
CA PHE A 9 -18.86 5.24 10.95
C PHE A 9 -17.87 5.56 12.07
N ARG A 10 -17.92 6.78 12.55
CA ARG A 10 -17.24 7.20 13.78
C ARG A 10 -18.27 7.23 14.90
N SER A 11 -18.01 6.52 15.99
CA SER A 11 -18.84 6.61 17.20
C SER A 11 -18.52 7.88 17.98
N HIS A 12 -19.56 8.44 18.58
CA HIS A 12 -19.51 9.55 19.51
C HIS A 12 -20.19 9.09 20.79
N SER A 13 -19.39 8.98 21.86
CA SER A 13 -19.94 8.72 23.19
C SER A 13 -20.52 10.02 23.72
N SER A 14 -21.84 10.16 23.63
CA SER A 14 -22.53 11.24 24.35
C SER A 14 -22.81 10.76 25.77
N ALA A 15 -22.11 11.33 26.75
CA ALA A 15 -22.52 11.23 28.14
C ALA A 15 -23.68 12.20 28.35
N THR A 16 -24.86 11.89 27.83
CA THR A 16 -26.07 12.64 28.18
C THR A 16 -26.40 12.35 29.63
N LYS A 17 -26.15 13.30 30.53
CA LYS A 17 -26.90 13.39 31.78
C LYS A 17 -28.36 13.54 31.37
N GLY A 18 -29.19 12.56 31.70
CA GLY A 18 -30.63 12.64 31.42
C GLY A 18 -31.17 13.94 32.00
N PHE A 19 -31.77 14.77 31.14
CA PHE A 19 -32.76 15.73 31.58
C PHE A 19 -33.98 14.89 31.97
N GLU A 20 -34.26 14.78 33.27
CA GLU A 20 -35.59 14.40 33.73
C GLU A 20 -36.52 15.55 33.32
N SER A 21 -37.47 15.26 32.44
CA SER A 21 -38.68 16.06 32.33
C SER A 21 -39.46 15.85 33.63
N ASP A 22 -39.64 16.92 34.39
CA ASP A 22 -40.56 16.99 35.53
C ASP A 22 -42.00 16.86 35.00
N ASP A 23 -42.40 15.65 34.64
CA ASP A 23 -43.82 15.30 34.48
C ASP A 23 -44.27 14.59 35.76
N ASP A 24 -45.00 15.36 36.55
CA ASP A 24 -45.92 15.03 37.63
C ASP A 24 -46.08 13.54 37.99
N ASN A 25 -45.65 13.18 39.21
CA ASN A 25 -46.07 11.93 39.82
C ASN A 25 -46.68 12.18 41.21
N ILE A 26 -48.01 12.17 41.25
CA ILE A 26 -48.78 11.86 42.45
C ILE A 26 -48.75 10.34 42.64
N GLY A 27 -48.29 9.89 43.80
CA GLY A 27 -48.87 8.69 44.43
C GLY A 27 -47.95 7.50 44.66
N THR A 28 -47.68 7.31 45.95
CA THR A 28 -47.50 6.03 46.67
C THR A 28 -46.24 5.20 46.39
N GLY A 29 -45.50 4.95 47.47
CA GLY A 29 -44.23 4.28 47.46
C GLY A 29 -44.33 2.76 47.41
N GLU A 30 -43.32 2.18 46.77
CA GLU A 30 -42.79 0.86 47.07
C GLU A 30 -41.33 0.83 46.62
N ASN A 31 -40.45 0.39 47.53
CA ASN A 31 -39.01 0.26 47.35
C ASN A 31 -38.69 -0.73 46.23
N ASN A 32 -38.43 -0.23 45.02
CA ASN A 32 -37.79 -0.99 43.96
C ASN A 32 -36.43 -0.40 43.63
N ASN A 33 -35.39 -1.10 44.07
CA ASN A 33 -33.98 -0.84 43.78
C ASN A 33 -33.69 -1.22 42.31
N SER A 34 -34.33 -0.53 41.37
CA SER A 34 -34.09 -0.71 39.94
C SER A 34 -32.80 0.02 39.58
N LYS A 35 -31.71 -0.74 39.39
CA LYS A 35 -30.49 -0.27 38.72
C LYS A 35 -30.88 0.43 37.42
N ARG A 36 -30.88 1.77 37.41
CA ARG A 36 -31.05 2.59 36.19
C ARG A 36 -29.97 2.15 35.19
N ARG A 37 -30.36 1.37 34.17
CA ARG A 37 -29.49 1.06 33.03
C ARG A 37 -29.21 2.39 32.33
N LYS A 38 -27.96 2.83 32.36
CA LYS A 38 -27.49 3.99 31.61
C LYS A 38 -27.68 3.67 30.12
N ILE A 39 -28.65 4.31 29.46
CA ILE A 39 -28.82 4.18 28.02
C ILE A 39 -27.69 4.98 27.39
N GLU A 40 -26.62 4.29 26.97
CA GLU A 40 -25.57 4.91 26.19
C GLU A 40 -26.09 5.18 24.78
N ASN A 41 -26.49 6.43 24.54
CA ASN A 41 -26.82 6.90 23.20
C ASN A 41 -25.52 7.02 22.38
N ASN A 42 -25.15 5.91 21.73
CA ASN A 42 -24.08 5.88 20.75
C ASN A 42 -24.54 6.59 19.49
N ILE A 43 -24.08 7.83 19.30
CA ILE A 43 -24.31 8.60 18.08
C ILE A 43 -23.22 8.23 17.08
N PHE A 44 -23.57 7.98 15.83
CA PHE A 44 -22.63 7.63 14.77
C PHE A 44 -22.64 8.67 13.67
N SER A 45 -21.45 9.13 13.26
CA SER A 45 -21.29 9.97 12.07
C SER A 45 -20.73 9.14 10.93
N LEU A 46 -21.32 9.25 9.74
CA LEU A 46 -20.78 8.65 8.53
C LEU A 46 -19.43 9.32 8.20
N VAL A 47 -18.39 8.50 8.01
CA VAL A 47 -17.03 8.92 7.67
C VAL A 47 -16.77 8.76 6.18
N GLY A 48 -17.29 7.69 5.59
CA GLY A 48 -17.02 7.35 4.19
C GLY A 48 -17.63 6.02 3.80
N TYR A 49 -17.50 5.69 2.52
CA TYR A 49 -17.99 4.43 1.97
C TYR A 49 -17.06 3.90 0.87
N THR A 50 -17.22 2.62 0.55
CA THR A 50 -16.61 1.98 -0.62
C THR A 50 -17.58 1.01 -1.27
N THR A 51 -17.53 0.92 -2.59
CA THR A 51 -18.34 -0.02 -3.38
C THR A 51 -17.44 -1.10 -3.96
N LEU A 52 -17.78 -2.35 -3.69
CA LEU A 52 -17.07 -3.53 -4.12
C LEU A 52 -17.92 -4.33 -5.10
N TYR A 53 -17.41 -4.59 -6.30
CA TYR A 53 -18.05 -5.47 -7.26
C TYR A 53 -17.35 -6.83 -7.28
N TYR A 54 -18.11 -7.89 -7.02
CA TYR A 54 -17.67 -9.28 -7.01
C TYR A 54 -18.06 -9.93 -8.31
N PHE A 55 -17.12 -10.52 -9.02
CA PHE A 55 -17.39 -11.25 -10.25
C PHE A 55 -16.55 -12.53 -10.34
N HIS A 56 -17.13 -13.56 -10.94
CA HIS A 56 -16.45 -14.82 -11.16
C HIS A 56 -15.38 -14.66 -12.24
N ALA A 57 -14.19 -15.18 -11.95
CA ALA A 57 -13.10 -15.29 -12.89
C ALA A 57 -12.74 -16.78 -13.08
N PRO A 58 -13.48 -17.50 -13.95
CA PRO A 58 -13.31 -18.95 -14.13
C PRO A 58 -11.96 -19.33 -14.76
N PHE A 59 -11.29 -18.39 -15.43
CA PHE A 59 -10.00 -18.61 -16.08
C PHE A 59 -8.82 -18.00 -15.31
N LYS A 60 -9.03 -17.54 -14.06
CA LYS A 60 -7.95 -17.00 -13.25
C LYS A 60 -7.02 -18.13 -12.81
N ARG A 61 -5.71 -17.90 -12.97
CA ARG A 61 -4.66 -18.77 -12.42
C ARG A 61 -4.15 -18.16 -11.10
N PRO A 62 -3.74 -18.99 -10.11
CA PRO A 62 -3.60 -20.45 -10.15
C PRO A 62 -4.90 -21.22 -9.92
N LYS A 63 -5.94 -20.59 -9.37
CA LYS A 63 -7.26 -21.21 -9.15
C LYS A 63 -8.37 -20.24 -9.58
N PRO A 64 -9.49 -20.75 -10.13
CA PRO A 64 -10.67 -19.96 -10.36
C PRO A 64 -11.27 -19.48 -9.04
N GLY A 65 -11.98 -18.35 -9.08
CA GLY A 65 -12.66 -17.83 -7.90
C GLY A 65 -13.28 -16.46 -8.17
N LEU A 66 -13.49 -15.70 -7.09
CA LEU A 66 -14.04 -14.36 -7.15
C LEU A 66 -12.94 -13.31 -7.23
N VAL A 67 -13.10 -12.38 -8.17
CA VAL A 67 -12.32 -11.15 -8.20
C VAL A 67 -13.18 -10.05 -7.60
N VAL A 68 -12.58 -9.29 -6.68
CA VAL A 68 -13.19 -8.12 -6.05
C VAL A 68 -12.61 -6.89 -6.70
N ARG A 69 -13.46 -6.03 -7.25
CA ARG A 69 -13.06 -4.72 -7.75
C ARG A 69 -13.56 -3.64 -6.82
N ILE A 70 -12.65 -2.80 -6.34
CA ILE A 70 -13.01 -1.53 -5.73
C ILE A 70 -13.38 -0.57 -6.87
N CYS A 71 -14.65 -0.19 -6.95
CA CYS A 71 -15.14 0.73 -7.98
C CYS A 71 -15.11 2.19 -7.50
N GLN A 72 -15.47 2.42 -6.25
CA GLN A 72 -15.49 3.74 -5.63
C GLN A 72 -15.04 3.61 -4.19
N MET A 73 -14.24 4.57 -3.73
CA MET A 73 -13.85 4.70 -2.33
C MET A 73 -13.79 6.18 -1.99
N LEU A 74 -14.58 6.60 -1.00
CA LEU A 74 -14.68 7.99 -0.58
C LEU A 74 -14.58 8.10 0.94
N ILE A 75 -13.70 8.99 1.37
CA ILE A 75 -13.71 9.54 2.73
C ILE A 75 -14.25 10.97 2.64
N LEU A 76 -15.28 11.26 3.42
CA LEU A 76 -15.94 12.57 3.41
C LEU A 76 -14.94 13.66 3.84
N PRO A 77 -15.02 14.87 3.27
CA PRO A 77 -14.00 15.92 3.45
C PRO A 77 -13.58 16.18 4.90
N PRO A 78 -14.50 16.26 5.90
CA PRO A 78 -14.12 16.52 7.30
C PRO A 78 -13.25 15.42 7.94
N TYR A 79 -13.22 14.23 7.34
CA TYR A 79 -12.50 13.06 7.84
C TYR A 79 -11.30 12.68 6.97
N GLN A 80 -10.95 13.47 5.95
CA GLN A 80 -9.78 13.18 5.13
C GLN A 80 -8.48 13.38 5.91
N ARG A 81 -7.41 12.71 5.46
CA ARG A 81 -6.06 12.77 6.07
C ARG A 81 -5.94 12.32 7.54
N CYS A 82 -7.01 11.82 8.15
CA CYS A 82 -7.02 11.27 9.52
C CYS A 82 -6.85 9.74 9.58
N GLY A 83 -6.30 9.11 8.54
CA GLY A 83 -6.07 7.65 8.50
C GLY A 83 -7.29 6.78 8.15
N HIS A 84 -8.49 7.33 8.02
CA HIS A 84 -9.70 6.56 7.72
C HIS A 84 -9.64 5.78 6.40
N GLY A 85 -8.95 6.30 5.38
CA GLY A 85 -8.73 5.57 4.13
C GLY A 85 -7.87 4.32 4.33
N LYS A 86 -6.84 4.39 5.18
CA LYS A 86 -6.01 3.23 5.54
C LYS A 86 -6.85 2.17 6.24
N VAL A 87 -7.62 2.56 7.25
CA VAL A 87 -8.51 1.66 8.00
C VAL A 87 -9.49 0.96 7.06
N MET A 88 -10.15 1.71 6.16
CA MET A 88 -11.10 1.13 5.21
C MET A 88 -10.41 0.11 4.28
N MET A 89 -9.23 0.42 3.73
CA MET A 89 -8.46 -0.53 2.92
C MET A 89 -8.04 -1.77 3.71
N GLU A 90 -7.57 -1.62 4.94
CA GLU A 90 -7.23 -2.76 5.82
C GLU A 90 -8.44 -3.66 6.08
N GLN A 91 -9.64 -3.09 6.26
CA GLN A 91 -10.86 -3.89 6.41
C GLN A 91 -11.22 -4.63 5.12
N ILE A 92 -10.99 -4.05 3.94
CA ILE A 92 -11.16 -4.75 2.66
C ILE A 92 -10.17 -5.93 2.57
N TYR A 93 -8.90 -5.71 2.93
CA TYR A 93 -7.91 -6.81 2.98
C TYR A 93 -8.35 -7.91 3.95
N ASN A 94 -8.81 -7.56 5.15
CA ASN A 94 -9.32 -8.54 6.10
C ASN A 94 -10.54 -9.29 5.56
N LEU A 95 -11.43 -8.60 4.83
CA LEU A 95 -12.61 -9.20 4.23
C LEU A 95 -12.25 -10.23 3.16
N ILE A 96 -11.31 -9.91 2.25
CA ILE A 96 -10.91 -10.84 1.19
C ILE A 96 -10.04 -11.99 1.71
N GLN A 97 -9.37 -11.80 2.85
CA GLN A 97 -8.54 -12.84 3.47
C GLN A 97 -9.36 -13.85 4.28
N LYS A 98 -10.55 -13.46 4.76
CA LYS A 98 -11.52 -14.39 5.33
C LYS A 98 -12.12 -15.21 4.19
N ASP A 99 -11.49 -16.33 3.87
CA ASP A 99 -12.09 -17.33 3.00
C ASP A 99 -13.32 -17.92 3.70
N ASP A 100 -14.48 -17.79 3.05
CA ASP A 100 -15.68 -18.54 3.39
C ASP A 100 -15.74 -19.77 2.48
N ASP A 101 -16.22 -20.90 3.00
CA ASP A 101 -16.22 -22.20 2.32
C ASP A 101 -16.99 -22.18 0.97
N LYS A 102 -17.82 -21.15 0.75
CA LYS A 102 -18.65 -20.97 -0.44
C LYS A 102 -18.05 -20.04 -1.51
N GLU A 103 -17.17 -19.10 -1.14
CA GLU A 103 -16.77 -17.99 -2.01
C GLU A 103 -15.29 -17.62 -1.83
N ILE A 104 -14.39 -18.33 -2.53
CA ILE A 104 -12.96 -18.06 -2.47
C ILE A 104 -12.63 -16.81 -3.29
N VAL A 105 -12.20 -15.75 -2.62
CA VAL A 105 -11.67 -14.54 -3.26
C VAL A 105 -10.21 -14.79 -3.68
N VAL A 106 -9.91 -14.55 -4.96
CA VAL A 106 -8.60 -14.83 -5.55
C VAL A 106 -7.79 -13.57 -5.86
N GLU A 107 -8.44 -12.42 -6.07
CA GLU A 107 -7.75 -11.16 -6.38
C GLU A 107 -8.62 -9.95 -6.02
N LEU A 108 -7.98 -8.94 -5.44
CA LEU A 108 -8.48 -7.58 -5.30
C LEU A 108 -7.83 -6.69 -6.36
N ASN A 109 -8.67 -6.03 -7.16
CA ASN A 109 -8.25 -4.97 -8.07
C ASN A 109 -9.08 -3.69 -7.84
N VAL A 110 -8.76 -2.64 -8.59
CA VAL A 110 -9.42 -1.33 -8.48
C VAL A 110 -9.74 -0.84 -9.89
N GLU A 111 -10.85 -0.16 -10.02
CA GLU A 111 -11.26 0.56 -11.23
C GLU A 111 -10.54 1.93 -11.26
N ASP A 112 -9.81 2.21 -12.34
CA ASP A 112 -9.18 3.50 -12.66
C ASP A 112 -8.70 4.31 -11.43
N PRO A 113 -7.68 3.80 -10.70
CA PRO A 113 -7.31 4.37 -9.43
C PRO A 113 -6.70 5.77 -9.60
N CYS A 114 -7.23 6.73 -8.83
CA CYS A 114 -6.62 8.05 -8.76
C CYS A 114 -5.24 7.99 -8.07
N VAL A 115 -4.42 9.03 -8.26
CA VAL A 115 -3.06 9.11 -7.69
C VAL A 115 -3.07 8.96 -6.18
N GLY A 116 -3.99 9.63 -5.48
CA GLY A 116 -4.11 9.57 -4.02
C GLY A 116 -4.40 8.15 -3.51
N PHE A 117 -5.30 7.43 -4.18
CA PHE A 117 -5.62 6.04 -3.85
C PHE A 117 -4.43 5.11 -4.13
N THR A 118 -3.75 5.30 -5.27
CA THR A 118 -2.58 4.50 -5.63
C THR A 118 -1.46 4.64 -4.58
N LEU A 119 -1.20 5.85 -4.09
CA LEU A 119 -0.23 6.09 -3.02
C LEU A 119 -0.63 5.39 -1.71
N LEU A 120 -1.90 5.53 -1.30
CA LEU A 120 -2.45 4.87 -0.12
C LEU A 120 -2.29 3.35 -0.20
N ARG A 121 -2.72 2.76 -1.32
CA ARG A 121 -2.67 1.31 -1.55
C ARG A 121 -1.23 0.80 -1.60
N ASN A 122 -0.36 1.46 -2.36
CA ASN A 122 1.05 1.07 -2.47
C ASN A 122 1.75 1.08 -1.10
N ARG A 123 1.39 2.04 -0.22
CA ARG A 123 1.88 2.06 1.16
C ARG A 123 1.43 0.82 1.94
N ILE A 124 0.15 0.48 1.88
CA ILE A 124 -0.42 -0.67 2.60
C ILE A 124 0.16 -1.98 2.06
N ASP A 125 0.22 -2.15 0.73
CA ASP A 125 0.81 -3.33 0.07
C ASP A 125 2.29 -3.49 0.48
N TYR A 126 3.06 -2.40 0.53
CA TYR A 126 4.43 -2.40 1.05
C TYR A 126 4.51 -2.78 2.53
N GLU A 127 3.65 -2.21 3.39
CA GLU A 127 3.62 -2.52 4.83
C GLU A 127 3.31 -4.01 5.07
N ILE A 128 2.35 -4.58 4.33
CA ILE A 128 2.01 -6.01 4.37
C ILE A 128 3.21 -6.85 3.92
N LEU A 129 3.79 -6.54 2.75
CA LEU A 129 4.93 -7.28 2.21
C LEU A 129 6.13 -7.25 3.17
N LYS A 130 6.42 -6.09 3.75
CA LYS A 130 7.52 -5.91 4.71
C LYS A 130 7.28 -6.74 5.97
N LYS A 131 6.06 -6.67 6.54
CA LYS A 131 5.70 -7.42 7.76
C LYS A 131 5.76 -8.92 7.55
N LYS A 132 5.39 -9.40 6.37
CA LYS A 132 5.35 -10.81 5.99
C LYS A 132 6.48 -11.21 5.05
N CYS A 133 7.62 -10.52 5.08
CA CYS A 133 8.68 -10.73 4.09
C CYS A 133 9.27 -12.15 4.15
N GLU A 134 9.38 -12.73 5.34
CA GLU A 134 9.82 -14.11 5.58
C GLU A 134 8.84 -15.15 5.03
N GLU A 135 7.54 -14.86 5.08
CA GLU A 135 6.47 -15.73 4.58
C GLU A 135 6.35 -15.63 3.05
N LEU A 136 6.40 -14.40 2.51
CA LEU A 136 6.02 -14.11 1.12
C LEU A 136 7.20 -14.16 0.14
N LEU A 137 8.34 -13.57 0.47
CA LEU A 137 9.48 -13.49 -0.46
C LEU A 137 10.39 -14.70 -0.27
N PRO A 138 10.92 -15.35 -1.31
CA PRO A 138 12.02 -16.31 -1.15
C PRO A 138 13.31 -15.67 -0.63
N GLU A 139 14.19 -16.44 0.02
CA GLU A 139 15.42 -15.95 0.68
C GLU A 139 16.28 -15.02 -0.19
N ARG A 140 16.53 -15.43 -1.44
CA ARG A 140 17.28 -14.63 -2.43
C ARG A 140 16.70 -13.24 -2.73
N TYR A 141 15.42 -13.03 -2.44
CA TYR A 141 14.73 -11.74 -2.64
C TYR A 141 14.55 -10.97 -1.34
N ARG A 142 14.63 -11.65 -0.18
CA ARG A 142 14.60 -11.03 1.16
C ARG A 142 15.85 -10.21 1.41
N CYS A 143 17.02 -10.75 1.00
CA CYS A 143 18.38 -10.27 1.30
C CYS A 143 18.41 -8.96 2.08
N THR A 144 18.47 -9.11 3.41
CA THR A 144 18.92 -8.11 4.35
C THR A 144 20.44 -8.05 4.27
N LEU A 145 20.99 -6.84 4.17
CA LEU A 145 22.44 -6.62 4.23
C LEU A 145 22.93 -6.84 5.66
N VAL A 146 22.97 -8.09 6.11
CA VAL A 146 23.41 -8.41 7.49
C VAL A 146 24.93 -8.23 7.62
N ASN A 147 25.69 -8.20 6.53
CA ASN A 147 27.17 -8.22 6.56
C ASN A 147 27.87 -7.17 5.67
N ILE A 148 27.22 -6.07 5.28
CA ILE A 148 27.98 -4.96 4.70
C ILE A 148 28.54 -4.15 5.86
N SER A 149 29.82 -4.40 6.17
CA SER A 149 30.59 -3.52 7.05
C SER A 149 30.65 -2.13 6.39
N ASP A 150 30.40 -1.09 7.18
CA ASP A 150 30.33 0.31 6.72
C ASP A 150 31.62 0.81 6.03
N ASP A 151 32.73 0.07 6.18
CA ASP A 151 34.07 0.49 5.76
C ASP A 151 34.58 -0.14 4.45
N ASN A 152 33.88 -1.13 3.88
CA ASN A 152 34.32 -1.79 2.64
C ASN A 152 33.53 -1.32 1.42
N GLU A 153 34.24 -1.03 0.32
CA GLU A 153 33.63 -0.77 -0.99
C GLU A 153 32.73 -1.97 -1.37
N CYS A 154 31.44 -1.69 -1.58
CA CYS A 154 30.48 -2.74 -1.89
C CYS A 154 30.65 -3.10 -3.36
N ASP A 155 31.09 -4.33 -3.64
CA ASP A 155 31.29 -4.79 -5.00
C ASP A 155 29.97 -4.79 -5.79
N GLU A 156 30.07 -4.58 -7.11
CA GLU A 156 28.90 -4.47 -7.98
C GLU A 156 28.02 -5.73 -7.92
N GLU A 157 28.63 -6.89 -7.65
CA GLU A 157 27.95 -8.18 -7.52
C GLU A 157 27.06 -8.25 -6.26
N THR A 158 27.53 -7.73 -5.12
CA THR A 158 26.69 -7.62 -3.92
C THR A 158 25.52 -6.67 -4.14
N LEU A 159 25.73 -5.54 -4.83
CA LEU A 159 24.64 -4.62 -5.17
C LEU A 159 23.62 -5.25 -6.13
N LYS A 160 24.05 -6.08 -7.09
CA LYS A 160 23.14 -6.85 -7.95
C LYS A 160 22.32 -7.85 -7.15
N LYS A 161 22.92 -8.51 -6.16
CA LYS A 161 22.23 -9.42 -5.24
C LYS A 161 21.26 -8.68 -4.30
N LEU A 162 21.53 -7.42 -4.00
CA LEU A 162 20.61 -6.58 -3.21
C LEU A 162 19.38 -6.14 -4.00
N PHE A 163 19.55 -5.80 -5.28
CA PHE A 163 18.48 -5.34 -6.18
C PHE A 163 18.14 -6.35 -7.30
N PRO A 164 17.79 -7.61 -6.96
CA PRO A 164 17.43 -8.59 -7.97
C PRO A 164 16.05 -8.28 -8.54
N VAL A 165 15.88 -8.49 -9.84
CA VAL A 165 14.56 -8.36 -10.47
C VAL A 165 13.70 -9.53 -10.00
N LEU A 166 12.52 -9.22 -9.44
CA LEU A 166 11.52 -10.23 -9.12
C LEU A 166 10.90 -10.75 -10.43
N PRO A 167 11.00 -12.06 -10.75
CA PRO A 167 10.36 -12.63 -11.94
C PRO A 167 8.84 -12.67 -11.80
N ASP A 168 8.10 -12.57 -12.90
CA ASP A 168 6.63 -12.67 -12.89
C ASP A 168 6.12 -13.97 -12.26
N THR A 169 6.85 -15.07 -12.41
CA THR A 169 6.48 -16.37 -11.82
C THR A 169 6.40 -16.31 -10.30
N GLU A 170 7.37 -15.67 -9.65
CA GLU A 170 7.37 -15.44 -8.21
C GLU A 170 6.38 -14.33 -7.83
N GLY A 171 6.29 -13.27 -8.63
CA GLY A 171 5.31 -12.20 -8.46
C GLY A 171 3.86 -12.72 -8.45
N ILE A 172 3.53 -13.69 -9.31
CA ILE A 172 2.20 -14.32 -9.36
C ILE A 172 1.93 -15.18 -8.12
N LYS A 173 2.92 -15.91 -7.61
CA LYS A 173 2.79 -16.71 -6.37
C LYS A 173 2.48 -15.79 -5.18
N ILE A 174 3.28 -14.73 -5.01
CA ILE A 174 3.08 -13.74 -3.94
C ILE A 174 1.73 -13.03 -4.09
N ALA A 175 1.36 -12.69 -5.32
CA ALA A 175 0.07 -12.07 -5.65
C ALA A 175 -1.11 -12.96 -5.23
N SER A 176 -1.00 -14.28 -5.45
CA SER A 176 -2.00 -15.24 -5.02
C SER A 176 -2.12 -15.34 -3.50
N LEU A 177 -1.01 -15.23 -2.76
CA LEU A 177 -1.02 -15.26 -1.28
C LEU A 177 -1.60 -13.97 -0.70
N MET A 178 -1.26 -12.82 -1.29
CA MET A 178 -1.75 -11.51 -0.88
C MET A 178 -3.16 -11.20 -1.40
N LYS A 179 -3.68 -11.98 -2.37
CA LYS A 179 -4.93 -11.75 -3.11
C LYS A 179 -4.93 -10.37 -3.80
N VAL A 180 -3.84 -10.00 -4.46
CA VAL A 180 -3.70 -8.73 -5.22
C VAL A 180 -3.18 -9.01 -6.63
N THR A 181 -3.12 -7.99 -7.48
CA THR A 181 -2.54 -8.15 -8.82
C THR A 181 -1.01 -8.28 -8.77
N LYS A 182 -0.41 -8.96 -9.77
CA LYS A 182 1.06 -9.06 -9.89
C LYS A 182 1.76 -7.70 -9.89
N ASN A 183 1.15 -6.69 -10.51
CA ASN A 183 1.73 -5.35 -10.62
C ASN A 183 1.79 -4.65 -9.26
N GLN A 184 0.82 -4.89 -8.38
CA GLN A 184 0.86 -4.40 -7.00
C GLN A 184 2.01 -5.03 -6.23
N VAL A 185 2.25 -6.34 -6.39
CA VAL A 185 3.40 -7.02 -5.78
C VAL A 185 4.73 -6.42 -6.25
N HIS A 186 4.91 -6.22 -7.56
CA HIS A 186 6.12 -5.59 -8.08
C HIS A 186 6.33 -4.19 -7.49
N ALA A 187 5.26 -3.39 -7.37
CA ALA A 187 5.37 -2.07 -6.77
C ALA A 187 5.75 -2.11 -5.28
N ALA A 188 5.13 -3.01 -4.50
CA ALA A 188 5.47 -3.21 -3.09
C ALA A 188 6.90 -3.73 -2.90
N TYR A 189 7.35 -4.62 -3.78
CA TYR A 189 8.71 -5.16 -3.78
C TYR A 189 9.75 -4.08 -4.10
N GLU A 190 9.49 -3.22 -5.07
CA GLU A 190 10.39 -2.12 -5.41
C GLU A 190 10.44 -1.05 -4.31
N LEU A 191 9.31 -0.79 -3.63
CA LEU A 191 9.29 0.04 -2.42
C LEU A 191 10.11 -0.59 -1.29
N TYR A 192 10.02 -1.90 -1.11
CA TYR A 192 10.83 -2.64 -0.14
C TYR A 192 12.32 -2.51 -0.44
N LYS A 193 12.74 -2.69 -1.69
CA LYS A 193 14.12 -2.52 -2.11
C LYS A 193 14.60 -1.07 -2.04
N LEU A 194 13.75 -0.10 -2.38
CA LEU A 194 14.08 1.31 -2.22
C LEU A 194 14.33 1.67 -0.75
N ASN A 195 13.47 1.17 0.16
CA ASN A 195 13.65 1.41 1.59
C ASN A 195 14.96 0.80 2.11
N LEU A 196 15.32 -0.40 1.68
CA LEU A 196 16.62 -1.01 2.01
C LEU A 196 17.80 -0.18 1.45
N GLY A 197 17.74 0.17 0.17
CA GLY A 197 18.78 0.99 -0.47
C GLY A 197 18.94 2.35 0.20
N GLN A 198 17.84 3.00 0.60
CA GLN A 198 17.88 4.27 1.30
C GLN A 198 18.50 4.15 2.70
N ARG A 199 18.18 3.08 3.43
CA ARG A 199 18.72 2.83 4.78
C ARG A 199 20.22 2.56 4.78
N HIS A 200 20.71 1.79 3.81
CA HIS A 200 22.11 1.34 3.79
C HIS A 200 23.04 2.24 2.96
N PHE A 201 22.54 2.88 1.90
CA PHE A 201 23.40 3.64 0.97
C PHE A 201 22.91 5.06 0.68
N LYS A 202 21.78 5.49 1.27
CA LYS A 202 21.17 6.80 1.02
C LYS A 202 21.07 7.11 -0.49
N ILE A 203 20.55 6.15 -1.26
CA ILE A 203 20.56 6.19 -2.74
C ILE A 203 19.78 7.36 -3.35
N ILE A 204 18.91 7.99 -2.59
CA ILE A 204 18.25 9.25 -2.97
C ILE A 204 18.97 10.38 -2.24
N SER A 205 19.63 11.24 -3.01
CA SER A 205 20.15 12.52 -2.52
C SER A 205 19.00 13.50 -2.36
N LEU A 206 18.85 14.04 -1.15
CA LEU A 206 17.96 15.15 -0.89
C LEU A 206 18.74 16.42 -1.17
N ASN A 207 18.23 17.29 -2.05
CA ASN A 207 18.76 18.63 -2.21
C ASN A 207 18.45 19.39 -0.91
N LYS A 208 19.30 19.22 0.10
CA LYS A 208 19.40 20.22 1.14
C LYS A 208 19.76 21.51 0.41
N ASN A 209 18.95 22.55 0.60
CA ASN A 209 19.33 23.92 0.26
C ASN A 209 20.60 24.27 1.04
N SER A 210 21.76 23.84 0.53
CA SER A 210 23.06 24.18 1.07
C SER A 210 23.45 25.51 0.44
N THR A 211 22.98 26.61 1.04
CA THR A 211 23.81 27.81 1.13
C THR A 211 25.09 27.42 1.87
N GLY A 212 26.11 27.03 1.11
CA GLY A 212 27.41 26.60 1.64
C GLY A 212 28.09 25.64 0.67
N ASN A 213 29.27 26.01 0.21
CA ASN A 213 30.16 25.35 -0.75
C ASN A 213 30.68 23.95 -0.30
N ASP A 214 29.86 23.10 0.29
CA ASP A 214 30.21 21.71 0.56
C ASP A 214 29.66 20.83 -0.57
N ILE A 215 30.50 20.61 -1.58
CA ILE A 215 30.30 19.53 -2.54
C ILE A 215 30.38 18.22 -1.75
N VAL A 216 29.23 17.76 -1.22
CA VAL A 216 29.13 16.43 -0.63
C VAL A 216 29.41 15.45 -1.77
N LYS A 217 30.66 14.96 -1.84
CA LYS A 217 31.03 13.85 -2.72
C LYS A 217 30.05 12.72 -2.41
N GLN A 218 29.12 12.46 -3.34
CA GLN A 218 28.21 11.34 -3.21
C GLN A 218 29.07 10.09 -3.07
N ASP A 219 28.86 9.32 -2.00
CA ASP A 219 29.58 8.08 -1.76
C ASP A 219 29.49 7.20 -3.02
N LYS A 220 30.62 6.65 -3.47
CA LYS A 220 30.68 5.76 -4.64
C LYS A 220 29.68 4.61 -4.50
N ASN A 221 29.53 4.09 -3.28
CA ASN A 221 28.57 3.02 -2.96
C ASN A 221 27.11 3.50 -3.15
N SER A 222 26.81 4.74 -2.78
CA SER A 222 25.48 5.36 -2.97
C SER A 222 25.12 5.45 -4.45
N ALA A 223 26.02 5.99 -5.28
CA ALA A 223 25.81 6.11 -6.71
C ALA A 223 25.69 4.74 -7.40
N ALA A 224 26.51 3.76 -7.00
CA ALA A 224 26.44 2.40 -7.51
C ALA A 224 25.13 1.70 -7.13
N ALA A 225 24.69 1.82 -5.87
CA ALA A 225 23.43 1.25 -5.40
C ALA A 225 22.22 1.90 -6.10
N GLN A 226 22.23 3.23 -6.27
CA GLN A 226 21.22 3.96 -7.02
C GLN A 226 21.12 3.45 -8.47
N LYS A 227 22.27 3.22 -9.12
CA LYS A 227 22.34 2.66 -10.48
C LYS A 227 21.71 1.27 -10.54
N GLN A 228 22.04 0.37 -9.61
CA GLN A 228 21.48 -0.99 -9.61
C GLN A 228 19.97 -1.00 -9.34
N TYR A 229 19.49 -0.19 -8.39
CA TYR A 229 18.06 0.00 -8.15
C TYR A 229 17.34 0.50 -9.42
N ARG A 230 17.92 1.50 -10.10
CA ARG A 230 17.37 2.04 -11.35
C ARG A 230 17.29 0.98 -12.45
N ILE A 231 18.30 0.14 -12.59
CA ILE A 231 18.31 -0.97 -13.57
C ILE A 231 17.19 -1.97 -13.24
N MET A 232 17.03 -2.36 -11.98
CA MET A 232 16.00 -3.29 -11.53
C MET A 232 14.60 -2.81 -11.92
N VAL A 233 14.26 -1.56 -11.59
CA VAL A 233 12.94 -0.97 -11.89
C VAL A 233 12.73 -0.81 -13.39
N LYS A 234 13.75 -0.30 -14.11
CA LYS A 234 13.65 -0.09 -15.57
C LYS A 234 13.43 -1.38 -16.35
N LYS A 235 14.03 -2.50 -15.94
CA LYS A 235 13.77 -3.81 -16.56
C LYS A 235 12.28 -4.19 -16.46
N ARG A 236 11.65 -3.93 -15.32
CA ARG A 236 10.20 -4.13 -15.14
C ARG A 236 9.39 -3.17 -16.01
N LEU A 237 9.72 -1.87 -16.00
CA LEU A 237 9.02 -0.86 -16.80
C LEU A 237 9.11 -1.14 -18.31
N MET A 238 10.27 -1.55 -18.81
CA MET A 238 10.43 -1.97 -20.21
C MET A 238 9.46 -3.09 -20.59
N LYS A 239 9.27 -4.07 -19.70
CA LYS A 239 8.33 -5.18 -19.93
C LYS A 239 6.88 -4.73 -19.84
N THR A 240 6.53 -3.89 -18.88
CA THR A 240 5.16 -3.37 -18.70
C THR A 240 4.72 -2.48 -19.85
N TYR A 241 5.62 -1.65 -20.38
CA TYR A 241 5.35 -0.69 -21.45
C TYR A 241 5.96 -1.13 -22.79
N ALA A 242 6.12 -2.45 -22.99
CA ALA A 242 6.80 -3.00 -24.18
C ALA A 242 6.15 -2.55 -25.49
N GLU A 243 4.82 -2.47 -25.55
CA GLU A 243 4.09 -1.98 -26.73
C GLU A 243 4.37 -0.50 -27.01
N ARG A 244 4.21 0.34 -25.98
CA ARG A 244 4.45 1.80 -26.08
C ARG A 244 5.90 2.09 -26.46
N ILE A 245 6.87 1.43 -25.82
CA ILE A 245 8.30 1.61 -26.08
C ILE A 245 8.69 0.99 -27.43
N GLY A 246 8.07 -0.13 -27.82
CA GLY A 246 8.31 -0.81 -29.08
C GLY A 246 7.87 -0.01 -30.31
N SER A 247 6.85 0.84 -30.16
CA SER A 247 6.35 1.72 -31.23
C SER A 247 7.33 2.83 -31.67
N VAL A 248 8.36 3.09 -30.87
CA VAL A 248 9.39 4.09 -31.15
C VAL A 248 10.58 3.40 -31.83
N ASN A 249 11.14 3.98 -32.89
CA ASN A 249 12.30 3.40 -33.59
C ASN A 249 13.63 3.88 -33.00
N GLU A 250 13.69 5.10 -32.49
CA GLU A 250 14.92 5.72 -32.00
C GLU A 250 15.27 5.28 -30.56
N LEU A 251 16.53 4.89 -30.34
CA LEU A 251 17.01 4.41 -29.05
C LEU A 251 17.04 5.52 -27.98
N SER A 252 17.41 6.74 -28.37
CA SER A 252 17.45 7.92 -27.48
C SER A 252 16.06 8.21 -26.88
N GLU A 253 15.02 8.13 -27.71
CA GLU A 253 13.65 8.40 -27.35
C GLU A 253 13.07 7.29 -26.46
N LYS A 254 13.40 6.02 -26.74
CA LYS A 254 13.09 4.90 -25.82
C LYS A 254 13.69 5.13 -24.43
N GLN A 255 14.95 5.58 -24.38
CA GLN A 255 15.63 5.89 -23.12
C GLN A 255 14.98 7.08 -22.41
N ARG A 256 14.58 8.12 -23.14
CA ARG A 256 13.87 9.29 -22.61
C ARG A 256 12.53 8.92 -21.97
N ILE A 257 11.70 8.15 -22.67
CA ILE A 257 10.41 7.66 -22.14
C ILE A 257 10.63 6.83 -20.87
N LEU A 258 11.61 5.93 -20.89
CA LEU A 258 11.90 5.08 -19.74
C LEU A 258 12.49 5.85 -18.55
N ASN A 259 13.24 6.92 -18.80
CA ASN A 259 13.72 7.83 -17.76
C ASN A 259 12.54 8.54 -17.10
N ASN A 260 11.66 9.17 -17.89
CA ASN A 260 10.49 9.87 -17.38
C ASN A 260 9.58 8.96 -16.55
N LEU A 261 9.29 7.75 -17.06
CA LEU A 261 8.49 6.75 -16.32
C LEU A 261 9.15 6.35 -15.00
N PHE A 262 10.48 6.22 -14.97
CA PHE A 262 11.21 5.92 -13.75
C PHE A 262 11.15 7.09 -12.77
N ASP A 263 11.34 8.33 -13.22
CA ASP A 263 11.37 9.52 -12.37
C ASP A 263 9.99 9.82 -11.76
N GLU A 264 8.92 9.66 -12.54
CA GLU A 264 7.53 9.75 -12.05
C GLU A 264 7.24 8.69 -10.99
N LEU A 265 7.64 7.44 -11.25
CA LEU A 265 7.45 6.33 -10.31
C LEU A 265 8.26 6.55 -9.02
N LEU A 266 9.52 6.98 -9.15
CA LEU A 266 10.40 7.25 -8.02
C LEU A 266 9.82 8.37 -7.14
N SER A 267 9.32 9.45 -7.76
CA SER A 267 8.63 10.53 -7.05
C SER A 267 7.43 10.01 -6.24
N ALA A 268 6.62 9.12 -6.84
CA ALA A 268 5.51 8.47 -6.15
C ALA A 268 6.00 7.58 -4.98
N TYR A 269 7.09 6.83 -5.16
CA TYR A 269 7.65 5.98 -4.11
C TYR A 269 8.26 6.77 -2.95
N CYS A 270 8.92 7.90 -3.22
CA CYS A 270 9.39 8.80 -2.17
C CYS A 270 8.23 9.29 -1.29
N LYS A 271 7.10 9.68 -1.91
CA LYS A 271 5.88 10.08 -1.19
C LYS A 271 5.33 8.95 -0.31
N VAL A 272 5.36 7.71 -0.80
CA VAL A 272 4.90 6.53 -0.04
C VAL A 272 5.79 6.29 1.19
N LEU A 273 7.11 6.35 1.02
CA LEU A 273 8.09 6.07 2.07
C LEU A 273 8.40 7.26 2.98
N HIS A 274 7.80 8.42 2.73
CA HIS A 274 8.16 9.69 3.39
C HIS A 274 9.67 9.97 3.32
N ILE A 275 10.29 9.67 2.18
CA ILE A 275 11.64 10.15 1.89
C ILE A 275 11.43 11.61 1.45
N GLU A 276 11.53 12.52 2.41
CA GLU A 276 11.33 13.96 2.22
C GLU A 276 12.23 14.46 1.10
N SER A 277 11.68 15.21 0.14
CA SER A 277 12.45 15.96 -0.87
C SER A 277 13.05 17.22 -0.27
#